data_AF-A0A2I2ZQY5-F1
#
_entry.id   AF-A0A2I2ZQY5-F1
#
_cell.length_a   1.000
_cell.length_b   1.000
_cell.length_c   1.000
_cell.angle_alpha   90.00
_cell.angle_beta   90.00
_cell.angle_gamma   90.00
#
_symmetry.space_group_name_H-M   'P 1'
#
loop_
_entity.id
_entity.type
_entity.pdbx_description
1 polymer ?
#
loop_
_entity_poly.entity_id
_entity_poly.type
_entity_poly.pdbx_seq_one_letter_code
_entity_poly.pdbx_strand_id
1 'polypeptide(L)' 'MGRMHAPGKSLSQSALPYRRSVPTWLKLTSDNVKEQIYKLAKKGLTPSQIGRSLLCECRLALSASGCP' A
#
# COMPACT_ATOMS: atom_id res chain seq x y z
N MET A 1 2.48 16.21 -4.98
CA MET A 1 2.78 16.83 -3.67
C MET A 1 3.64 18.06 -3.92
N GLY A 2 3.07 19.27 -3.82
CA GLY A 2 3.76 20.53 -4.14
C GLY A 2 4.88 20.86 -3.15
N ARG A 3 5.89 21.62 -3.58
CA ARG A 3 6.96 22.08 -2.69
C ARG A 3 6.45 23.26 -1.85
N MET A 4 6.53 23.13 -0.53
CA MET A 4 5.98 24.14 0.41
C MET A 4 6.77 25.46 0.41
N HIS A 5 8.07 25.43 0.09
CA HIS A 5 8.98 26.59 0.12
C HIS A 5 9.63 26.93 -1.23
N ALA A 6 9.20 26.30 -2.33
CA ALA A 6 9.73 26.60 -3.65
C ALA A 6 8.58 26.79 -4.63
N PRO A 7 8.63 27.81 -5.51
CA PRO A 7 7.62 28.02 -6.55
C PRO A 7 7.80 26.96 -7.63
N GLY A 8 7.25 25.77 -7.41
CA GLY A 8 7.30 24.65 -8.33
C GLY A 8 6.16 23.66 -8.04
N LYS A 9 5.36 23.34 -9.07
CA LYS A 9 4.15 22.53 -8.93
C LYS A 9 4.44 21.09 -9.37
N SER A 10 4.66 20.21 -8.40
CA SER A 10 4.91 18.78 -8.61
C SER A 10 3.62 17.97 -8.64
N LEU A 11 3.36 17.32 -9.78
CA LEU A 11 2.18 16.51 -10.08
C LEU A 11 2.28 15.04 -9.61
N SER A 12 3.36 14.66 -8.95
CA SER A 12 3.51 13.29 -8.43
C SER A 12 2.58 13.09 -7.23
N GLN A 13 1.46 12.41 -7.46
CA GLN A 13 0.53 11.94 -6.43
C GLN A 13 0.13 10.51 -6.76
N SER A 14 -0.03 9.68 -5.74
CA SER A 14 -0.56 8.33 -5.93
C SER A 14 -2.02 8.39 -6.38
N ALA A 15 -2.34 7.74 -7.48
CA ALA A 15 -3.71 7.48 -7.88
C ALA A 15 -4.23 6.24 -7.15
N LEU A 16 -5.35 6.40 -6.44
CA LEU A 16 -6.08 5.27 -5.86
C LEU A 16 -6.99 4.68 -6.94
N PRO A 17 -7.06 3.34 -7.08
CA PRO A 17 -7.98 2.71 -8.02
C PRO A 17 -9.43 3.02 -7.64
N TYR A 18 -10.30 3.14 -8.65
CA TYR A 18 -11.73 3.41 -8.46
C TYR A 18 -12.42 2.30 -7.66
N ARG A 19 -12.03 1.04 -7.90
CA ARG A 19 -12.61 -0.12 -7.23
C ARG A 19 -11.84 -0.44 -5.94
N ARG A 20 -12.55 -0.44 -4.81
CA ARG A 20 -12.00 -0.75 -3.47
C ARG A 20 -12.22 -2.22 -3.04
N SER A 21 -12.73 -3.07 -3.94
CA SER A 21 -12.96 -4.49 -3.66
C SER A 21 -11.63 -5.24 -3.58
N VAL A 22 -11.55 -6.19 -2.64
CA VAL A 22 -10.39 -7.09 -2.53
C VAL A 22 -10.26 -7.91 -3.82
N PRO A 23 -9.08 -7.95 -4.46
CA PRO A 23 -8.89 -8.78 -5.65
C PRO A 23 -8.96 -10.26 -5.27
N THR A 24 -9.60 -11.08 -6.12
CA THR A 24 -9.90 -12.50 -5.89
C THR A 24 -8.66 -13.39 -5.68
N TRP A 25 -7.48 -12.89 -6.06
CA TRP A 25 -6.19 -13.58 -5.98
C TRP A 25 -5.54 -13.44 -4.60
N LEU A 26 -6.01 -12.50 -3.78
CA LEU A 26 -5.50 -12.25 -2.44
C LEU A 26 -6.16 -13.22 -1.46
N LYS A 27 -5.49 -14.35 -1.22
CA LYS A 27 -5.92 -15.39 -0.26
C LYS A 27 -5.59 -15.06 1.20
N LEU A 28 -5.02 -13.88 1.47
CA LEU A 28 -4.72 -13.44 2.83
C LEU A 28 -6.01 -13.07 3.56
N THR A 29 -6.34 -13.82 4.60
CA THR A 29 -7.46 -13.51 5.49
C THR A 29 -7.12 -12.30 6.36
N SER A 30 -8.16 -11.57 6.79
CA SER A 30 -8.04 -10.37 7.64
C SER A 30 -7.23 -10.60 8.92
N ASP A 31 -7.20 -11.83 9.44
CA ASP A 31 -6.54 -12.15 10.70
C ASP A 31 -5.02 -12.31 10.53
N ASN A 32 -4.57 -12.85 9.39
CA ASN A 32 -3.14 -12.90 9.05
C ASN A 32 -2.55 -11.49 8.89
N VAL A 33 -3.33 -10.54 8.37
CA VAL A 33 -2.91 -9.13 8.23
C VAL A 33 -2.69 -8.48 9.61
N LYS A 34 -3.59 -8.73 10.56
CA LYS A 34 -3.46 -8.21 11.94
C LYS A 34 -2.20 -8.76 12.62
N GLU A 35 -1.93 -10.05 12.50
CA GLU A 35 -0.73 -10.65 13.08
C GLU A 35 0.57 -10.07 12.51
N GLN A 36 0.61 -9.81 11.20
CA GLN A 36 1.75 -9.15 10.57
C GLN A 36 1.93 -7.72 11.09
N ILE A 37 0.84 -6.96 11.27
CA ILE A 37 0.88 -5.62 11.88
C ILE A 37 1.49 -5.68 13.28
N TYR A 38 1.05 -6.62 14.13
CA TYR A 38 1.59 -6.75 15.48
C TYR A 38 3.08 -7.13 15.50
N LYS A 39 3.50 -8.04 14.61
CA LYS A 39 4.92 -8.46 14.47
C LYS A 39 5.79 -7.30 13.98
N LEU A 40 5.31 -6.49 13.04
CA LEU A 40 6.05 -5.34 12.50
C LEU A 40 6.05 -4.13 13.44
N ALA A 41 4.96 -3.92 14.19
CA ALA A 41 4.87 -2.90 15.23
C ALA A 41 5.84 -3.17 16.38
N LYS A 42 5.97 -4.45 16.80
CA LYS A 42 6.97 -4.85 17.81
C LYS A 42 8.42 -4.62 17.36
N LYS A 43 8.68 -4.59 16.05
CA LYS A 43 9.99 -4.26 15.47
C LYS A 43 10.26 -2.74 15.41
N GLY A 44 9.30 -1.89 15.79
CA GLY A 44 9.47 -0.44 15.84
C GLY A 44 9.39 0.25 14.49
N LEU A 45 8.82 -0.39 13.46
CA LEU A 45 8.64 0.23 12.15
C LEU A 45 7.59 1.34 12.21
N THR A 46 7.84 2.43 11.48
CA THR A 46 6.88 3.53 11.39
C THR A 46 5.59 3.07 10.69
N PRO A 47 4.41 3.59 11.08
CA PRO A 47 3.14 3.18 10.47
C PRO A 47 3.13 3.40 8.95
N SER A 48 3.86 4.41 8.45
CA SER A 48 4.05 4.65 7.02
C SER A 48 4.80 3.51 6.31
N GLN A 49 5.81 2.91 6.94
CA GLN A 49 6.54 1.75 6.41
C GLN A 49 5.70 0.47 6.47
N ILE A 50 4.96 0.25 7.57
CA ILE A 50 4.05 -0.90 7.72
C ILE A 50 2.96 -0.82 6.65
N GLY A 51 2.34 0.35 6.51
CA GLY A 51 1.35 0.63 5.47
C GLY A 51 1.92 0.44 4.07
N ARG A 52 3.17 0.83 3.83
CA ARG A 52 3.85 0.60 2.54
C ARG A 52 4.06 -0.89 2.26
N SER A 53 4.50 -1.69 3.24
CA SER A 53 4.64 -3.14 3.05
C SER A 53 3.31 -3.81 2.76
N LEU A 54 2.25 -3.49 3.52
CA LEU A 54 0.91 -4.03 3.30
C LEU A 54 0.29 -3.57 1.97
N LEU A 55 0.47 -2.31 1.58
CA LEU A 55 0.01 -1.80 0.29
C LEU A 55 0.83 -2.36 -0.88
N CYS A 56 2.13 -2.58 -0.70
CA CYS A 56 3.02 -3.10 -1.74
C CYS A 56 2.69 -4.56 -2.05
N GLU A 57 2.42 -5.40 -1.04
CA GLU A 57 1.93 -6.77 -1.23
C GLU A 57 0.65 -6.79 -2.08
N CYS A 58 -0.34 -5.96 -1.73
CA CYS A 58 -1.58 -5.84 -2.51
C CYS A 58 -1.36 -5.26 -3.92
N ARG A 59 -0.41 -4.33 -4.09
CA ARG A 59 -0.13 -3.67 -5.37
C ARG A 59 0.72 -4.54 -6.30
N LEU A 60 1.67 -5.32 -5.76
CA LEU A 60 2.44 -6.33 -6.50
C LEU A 60 1.54 -7.46 -6.99
N ALA A 61 0.55 -7.87 -6.20
CA ALA A 61 -0.47 -8.83 -6.62
C ALA A 61 -1.31 -8.31 -7.80
N LEU A 62 -1.62 -7.00 -7.84
CA LEU A 62 -2.32 -6.37 -8.96
C LEU A 62 -1.46 -6.25 -10.22
N SER A 63 -0.13 -6.12 -10.11
CA SER A 63 0.77 -6.13 -11.27
C SER A 63 1.08 -7.53 -11.81
N ALA A 64 0.93 -8.58 -10.99
CA ALA A 64 1.16 -9.97 -11.37
C ALA A 64 -0.04 -10.60 -12.10
N SER A 65 -1.25 -10.10 -11.85
CA SER A 65 -2.41 -10.38 -12.70
C SER A 65 -2.35 -9.49 -13.94
N GLY A 66 -1.54 -9.87 -14.93
CA GLY A 66 -1.61 -9.27 -16.25
C GLY A 66 -3.06 -9.28 -16.74
N CYS A 67 -3.64 -8.09 -16.87
CA CYS A 67 -4.70 -7.83 -17.84
C CYS A 67 -4.05 -6.98 -18.94
N PRO A 68 -4.41 -7.23 -20.21
CA PRO A 68 -3.66 -6.84 -21.41
C PRO A 68 -3.29 -5.37 -21.48
#